data_AF-A0A9E4AJH8-F1
#
_entry.id   AF-A0A9E4AJH8-F1
#
_cell.length_a   1.000
_cell.length_b   1.000
_cell.length_c   1.000
_cell.angle_alpha   90.00
_cell.angle_beta   90.00
_cell.angle_gamma   90.00
#
_symmetry.space_group_name_H-M   'P 1'
#
loop_
_entity.id
_entity.type
_entity.pdbx_description
1 polymer ?
#
loop_
_entity_poly.entity_id
_entity_poly.type
_entity_poly.pdbx_seq_one_letter_code
_entity_poly.pdbx_strand_id
1 'polypeptide(L)' 'MGVDPSEEAKDILSYKEAQGFTWPMTTADVQMLKSYNVTRQAAHMTVDSNGVVVSGLRYGSETANSWRELFESLVGS' A
#
# COMPACT_ATOMS: atom_id res chain seq x y z
N MET A 1 13.26 -25.99 1.22
CA MET A 1 11.81 -26.19 1.06
C MET A 1 11.30 -24.96 0.34
N GLY A 2 10.71 -25.10 -0.84
CA GLY A 2 10.18 -23.97 -1.61
C GLY A 2 8.76 -23.68 -1.13
N VAL A 3 8.53 -22.46 -0.67
CA VAL A 3 7.17 -21.95 -0.39
C VAL A 3 6.50 -21.77 -1.74
N ASP A 4 5.30 -22.34 -1.92
CA ASP A 4 4.53 -22.14 -3.15
C ASP A 4 3.98 -20.70 -3.15
N PRO A 5 4.40 -19.83 -4.08
CA PRO A 5 3.94 -18.44 -4.12
C PRO A 5 2.42 -18.32 -4.39
N SER A 6 1.77 -19.39 -4.85
CA SER A 6 0.31 -19.43 -5.03
C SER A 6 -0.45 -19.59 -3.71
N GLU A 7 0.15 -20.18 -2.67
CA GLU A 7 -0.44 -20.25 -1.33
C GLU A 7 -0.53 -18.86 -0.69
N GLU A 8 0.56 -18.08 -0.76
CA GLU A 8 0.58 -16.69 -0.26
C GLU A 8 -0.44 -15.80 -0.99
N ALA A 9 -0.63 -16.00 -2.30
CA ALA A 9 -1.62 -15.28 -3.07
C ALA A 9 -3.06 -15.64 -2.67
N LYS A 10 -3.33 -16.92 -2.37
CA LYS A 10 -4.64 -17.40 -1.91
C LYS A 10 -4.99 -16.81 -0.54
N ASP A 11 -4.02 -16.76 0.37
CA ASP A 11 -4.21 -16.19 1.71
C ASP A 11 -4.56 -14.69 1.65
N ILE A 12 -3.93 -13.93 0.75
CA ILE A 12 -4.25 -12.51 0.52
C ILE A 12 -5.67 -12.32 -0.02
N LEU A 13 -6.10 -13.16 -0.96
CA LEU A 13 -7.44 -13.09 -1.53
C LEU A 13 -8.51 -13.43 -0.48
N SER A 14 -8.32 -14.51 0.28
CA SER A 14 -9.22 -14.87 1.37
C SER A 14 -9.28 -13.80 2.47
N TYR A 15 -8.14 -13.17 2.79
CA TYR A 15 -8.10 -12.05 3.72
C TYR A 15 -8.89 -10.84 3.20
N LYS A 16 -8.70 -10.46 1.93
CA LYS A 16 -9.44 -9.38 1.26
C LYS A 16 -10.96 -9.61 1.35
N GLU A 17 -11.41 -10.82 1.02
CA GLU A 17 -12.82 -11.21 1.06
C GLU A 17 -13.39 -11.15 2.48
N ALA A 18 -12.66 -11.69 3.47
CA ALA A 18 -13.09 -11.70 4.86
C ALA A 18 -13.21 -10.29 5.47
N GLN A 19 -12.35 -9.36 5.07
CA GLN A 19 -12.39 -7.96 5.52
C GLN A 19 -13.35 -7.07 4.69
N GLY A 20 -13.89 -7.58 3.58
CA GLY A 20 -14.78 -6.82 2.70
C GLY A 20 -14.10 -5.70 1.92
N PHE A 21 -12.78 -5.81 1.69
CA PHE A 21 -12.04 -4.77 0.97
C PHE A 21 -12.40 -4.74 -0.52
N THR A 22 -12.71 -3.55 -1.03
CA THR A 22 -13.10 -3.34 -2.43
C THR A 22 -11.91 -3.09 -3.35
N TRP A 23 -10.75 -2.73 -2.81
CA TRP A 23 -9.54 -2.43 -3.58
C TRP A 23 -8.76 -3.69 -4.00
N PRO A 24 -7.95 -3.62 -5.08
CA PRO A 24 -7.04 -4.69 -5.45
C PRO A 24 -6.01 -4.96 -4.34
N MET A 25 -5.66 -6.23 -4.14
CA MET A 25 -4.57 -6.65 -3.24
C MET A 25 -3.67 -7.64 -3.98
N THR A 26 -2.37 -7.52 -3.78
CA THR A 26 -1.35 -8.38 -4.40
C THR A 26 -0.13 -8.48 -3.48
N THR A 27 0.74 -9.46 -3.74
CA THR A 27 2.06 -9.52 -3.14
C THR A 27 2.99 -8.47 -3.76
N ALA A 28 3.88 -7.91 -2.95
CA ALA A 28 4.98 -7.07 -3.40
C ALA A 28 6.26 -7.90 -3.46
N ASP A 29 7.04 -7.76 -4.53
CA ASP A 29 8.36 -8.39 -4.60
C ASP A 29 9.42 -7.57 -3.84
N VAL A 30 10.54 -8.20 -3.48
CA VAL A 30 11.62 -7.58 -2.71
C VAL A 30 12.30 -6.42 -3.44
N GLN A 31 12.38 -6.46 -4.78
CA GLN A 31 12.97 -5.37 -5.57
C GLN A 31 12.05 -4.15 -5.59
N MET A 32 10.74 -4.36 -5.70
CA MET A 32 9.74 -3.31 -5.56
C MET A 32 9.82 -2.64 -4.18
N LEU A 33 9.84 -3.43 -3.10
CA LEU A 33 9.98 -2.88 -1.75
C LEU A 33 11.27 -2.05 -1.59
N LYS A 34 12.37 -2.47 -2.22
CA LYS A 34 13.63 -1.71 -2.23
C LYS A 34 13.54 -0.42 -3.05
N SER A 35 12.94 -0.45 -4.24
CA SER A 35 12.80 0.75 -5.08
C SER A 35 11.96 1.83 -4.40
N TYR A 36 11.00 1.41 -3.59
CA TYR A 36 10.15 2.29 -2.80
C TYR A 36 10.69 2.57 -1.38
N ASN A 37 11.89 2.07 -1.03
CA ASN A 37 12.51 2.19 0.29
C ASN A 37 11.61 1.69 1.46
N VAL A 38 10.76 0.70 1.20
CA VAL A 38 9.86 0.04 2.17
C VAL A 38 10.55 -1.22 2.71
N THR A 39 11.60 -1.04 3.50
CA THR A 39 12.47 -2.16 3.93
C THR A 39 12.22 -2.65 5.35
N ARG A 40 11.46 -1.91 6.16
CA ARG A 40 11.30 -2.20 7.61
C ARG A 40 9.89 -2.08 8.17
N GLN A 41 9.01 -1.33 7.51
CA GLN A 41 7.68 -1.03 8.04
C GLN A 41 6.70 -0.81 6.89
N ALA A 42 5.42 -1.07 7.15
CA ALA A 42 4.37 -0.75 6.20
C ALA A 42 4.42 0.75 5.86
N ALA A 43 4.08 1.06 4.61
CA ALA A 43 4.05 2.42 4.11
C ALA A 43 2.81 2.61 3.25
N HIS A 44 2.23 3.79 3.32
CA HIS A 44 1.21 4.24 2.40
C HIS A 44 1.84 5.22 1.43
N MET A 45 1.50 5.11 0.15
CA MET A 45 2.01 6.00 -0.88
C MET A 45 0.84 6.56 -1.66
N THR A 46 0.96 7.82 -2.01
CA THR A 46 -0.03 8.53 -2.80
C THR A 46 0.59 8.84 -4.14
N VAL A 47 -0.17 8.54 -5.19
CA VAL A 47 0.25 8.70 -6.58
C VAL A 47 -0.76 9.62 -7.26
N ASP A 48 -0.28 10.62 -7.99
CA ASP A 48 -1.13 11.52 -8.76
C ASP A 48 -1.63 10.87 -10.07
N SER A 49 -2.45 11.61 -10.82
CA SER A 49 -2.98 11.17 -12.12
C SER A 49 -1.92 10.94 -13.19
N ASN A 50 -0.71 11.47 -13.02
CA ASN A 50 0.43 11.29 -13.92
C ASN A 50 1.33 10.11 -13.53
N GLY A 51 1.00 9.40 -12.43
CA GLY A 51 1.81 8.30 -11.94
C GLY A 51 2.99 8.74 -11.06
N VAL A 52 3.02 9.99 -10.60
CA VAL A 52 4.07 10.53 -9.73
C VAL A 52 3.71 10.29 -8.26
N VAL A 53 4.64 9.73 -7.49
CA VAL A 53 4.49 9.60 -6.03
C VAL A 53 4.57 10.98 -5.39
N VAL A 54 3.43 11.50 -4.93
CA VAL A 54 3.31 12.85 -4.35
C VAL A 54 3.50 12.88 -2.83
N SER A 55 3.28 11.75 -2.15
CA SER A 55 3.61 11.59 -0.73
C SER A 55 3.80 10.12 -0.36
N GLY A 56 4.66 9.89 0.65
CA GLY A 56 4.87 8.58 1.26
C GLY A 56 4.70 8.71 2.76
N LEU A 57 3.61 8.18 3.31
CA LEU A 57 3.37 8.13 4.73
C LEU A 57 3.86 6.80 5.31
N ARG A 58 4.51 6.89 6.48
CA ARG A 58 5.04 5.73 7.20
C ARG A 58 3.98 5.24 8.17
N TYR A 59 3.71 3.94 8.18
CA TYR A 59 2.75 3.35 9.10
C TYR A 59 3.13 3.66 10.55
N GLY A 60 2.16 4.17 11.33
CA GLY A 60 2.33 4.49 12.75
C GLY A 60 2.63 5.96 13.08
N SER A 61 2.94 6.81 12.09
CA SER A 61 3.06 8.26 12.31
C SER A 61 1.79 9.04 11.95
N GLU A 62 0.73 8.34 11.54
CA GLU A 62 -0.44 8.95 10.90
C GLU A 62 -1.62 9.07 11.85
N THR A 63 -2.28 10.22 11.81
CA THR A 63 -3.54 10.49 12.51
C THR A 63 -4.68 10.64 11.50
N ALA A 64 -5.92 10.63 11.95
CA ALA A 64 -7.06 10.92 11.07
C ALA A 64 -6.94 12.29 10.36
N ASN A 65 -6.23 13.25 10.97
CA ASN A 65 -6.02 14.57 10.37
C ASN A 65 -5.00 14.54 9.22
N SER A 66 -3.90 13.79 9.35
CA SER A 66 -2.90 13.69 8.27
C SER A 66 -3.48 13.03 7.02
N TRP A 67 -4.42 12.09 7.18
CA TRP A 67 -5.18 11.54 6.06
C TRP A 67 -6.08 12.57 5.39
N ARG A 68 -6.80 13.37 6.18
CA ARG A 68 -7.69 14.42 5.65
C ARG A 68 -6.92 15.44 4.82
N GLU A 69 -5.82 15.96 5.36
CA GLU A 69 -4.95 16.93 4.68
C GLU A 69 -4.39 16.37 3.36
N LEU A 70 -3.97 15.11 3.37
CA LEU A 70 -3.51 14.41 2.18
C LEU A 70 -4.61 14.34 1.11
N PHE A 71 -5.82 13.92 1.48
CA PHE A 71 -6.94 13.86 0.53
C PHE A 71 -7.33 15.24 0.00
N GLU A 72 -7.32 16.28 0.84
CA GLU A 72 -7.60 17.67 0.42
C GLU A 72 -6.56 18.16 -0.61
N SER A 73 -5.28 17.85 -0.40
CA SER A 73 -4.21 18.22 -1.35
C SER A 73 -4.38 17.58 -2.74
N LEU A 74 -4.98 16.38 -2.80
CA LEU A 74 -5.19 15.64 -4.05
C LEU A 74 -6.38 16.13 -4.86
N VAL A 75 -7.41 16.67 -4.20
CA VAL A 75 -8.61 17.20 -4.86
C VAL A 75 -8.38 18.64 -5.37
N GLY A 76 -7.42 19.36 -4.78
CA GLY A 76 -7.09 20.75 -5.13
C GLY A 76 -6.03 20.95 -6.22
N SER A 77 -5.56 19.89 -6.89
CA SER A 77 -4.48 19.93 -7.90
C SER A 77 -4.99 19.66 -9.32
#